data_AF-A0A067M269-F1
#
_entry.id   AF-A0A067M269-F1
#
_cell.length_a   1.000
_cell.length_b   1.000
_cell.length_c   1.000
_cell.angle_alpha   90.00
_cell.angle_beta   90.00
_cell.angle_gamma   90.00
#
_symmetry.space_group_name_H-M   'P 1'
#
loop_
_entity.id
_entity.type
_entity.pdbx_description
1 polymer ?
#
loop_
_entity_poly.entity_id
_entity_poly.type
_entity_poly.pdbx_seq_one_letter_code
_entity_poly.pdbx_strand_id
1 'polypeptide(L)'
;MHGVPNVWNAHTRTFIDAGGYFIIVGGDQPAVAKLMNMKGHKAISPCRTCRLFGCFCPHPSGKGGSYYYPLRAPNDWNAIPRYRQLRLGGHHYDAANLPLRTHANYLVHLANIEAADNKDEAQIIYGIKGDSIFRNLSSLKFPTSFPFGMAHLVCLNVVKRLVEHATDNFASVPNKGQPYAIPSHTWKSLSRQLAEATATVPACYGKAFKDLSSEIGFMVSEDWLNFLLYASEPVFATAYTSPQSKPCLELWKLLAEVVEESIQYSIKRKAIAEIRTKIQKFVTEYERFVHPQYQFFQAKLTSHP
;
A
#
# COMPACT_ATOMS: atom_id res chain seq x y z
N MET A 1 -19.46 -22.74 16.55
CA MET A 1 -19.77 -21.66 17.50
C MET A 1 -21.17 -21.91 18.02
N HIS A 2 -21.32 -22.13 19.32
CA HIS A 2 -22.62 -22.19 19.98
C HIS A 2 -23.09 -20.75 20.20
N GLY A 3 -24.30 -20.40 19.76
CA GLY A 3 -24.89 -19.09 20.02
C GLY A 3 -25.13 -18.87 21.52
N VAL A 4 -25.42 -17.64 21.92
CA VAL A 4 -25.94 -17.30 23.24
C VAL A 4 -27.46 -17.47 23.19
N PRO A 5 -28.03 -18.49 23.83
CA PRO A 5 -29.47 -18.67 23.84
C PRO A 5 -30.13 -17.62 24.73
N ASN A 6 -31.42 -17.36 24.50
CA ASN A 6 -32.25 -16.50 25.34
C ASN A 6 -31.72 -15.06 25.52
N VAL A 7 -31.22 -14.43 24.46
CA VAL A 7 -30.90 -13.00 24.46
C VAL A 7 -32.18 -12.20 24.26
N TRP A 8 -32.42 -11.23 25.15
CA TRP A 8 -33.56 -10.33 25.03
C TRP A 8 -33.39 -9.35 23.85
N ASN A 9 -34.28 -9.42 22.86
CA ASN A 9 -34.35 -8.46 21.77
C ASN A 9 -35.35 -7.34 22.12
N ALA A 10 -34.85 -6.14 22.44
CA ALA A 10 -35.68 -5.01 22.84
C ALA A 10 -36.59 -4.47 21.71
N HIS A 11 -36.24 -4.67 20.44
CA HIS A 11 -37.03 -4.22 19.30
C HIS A 11 -38.26 -5.10 19.09
N THR A 12 -38.10 -6.43 19.16
CA THR A 12 -39.20 -7.39 18.97
C THR A 12 -39.88 -7.79 20.28
N ARG A 13 -39.29 -7.44 21.45
CA ARG A 13 -39.73 -7.84 22.80
C ARG A 13 -39.82 -9.35 22.97
N THR A 14 -38.89 -10.07 22.37
CA THR A 14 -38.82 -11.54 22.42
C THR A 14 -37.41 -12.02 22.76
N PHE A 15 -37.31 -13.23 23.30
CA PHE A 15 -36.03 -13.92 23.43
C PHE A 15 -35.62 -14.52 22.08
N ILE A 16 -34.36 -14.34 21.71
CA ILE A 16 -33.75 -14.92 20.51
C ILE A 16 -32.46 -15.66 20.87
N ASP A 17 -32.10 -16.63 20.04
CA ASP A 17 -30.75 -17.19 20.07
C ASP A 17 -29.81 -16.30 19.26
N ALA A 18 -28.82 -15.70 19.92
CA ALA A 18 -27.87 -14.81 19.29
C ALA A 18 -26.61 -15.57 18.86
N GLY A 19 -26.36 -15.66 17.56
CA GLY A 19 -25.10 -16.16 17.02
C GLY A 19 -24.09 -15.04 16.79
N GLY A 20 -22.89 -15.17 17.35
CA GLY A 20 -21.75 -14.32 16.97
C GLY A 20 -21.06 -14.87 15.72
N TYR A 21 -20.83 -14.02 14.71
CA TYR A 21 -20.10 -14.39 13.50
C TYR A 21 -18.94 -13.42 13.28
N PHE A 22 -17.75 -13.96 13.02
CA PHE A 22 -16.66 -13.15 12.49
C PHE A 22 -16.96 -12.82 11.03
N ILE A 23 -17.11 -11.54 10.71
CA ILE A 23 -17.34 -11.05 9.34
C ILE A 23 -16.13 -10.29 8.77
N ILE A 24 -15.31 -9.72 9.65
CA ILE A 24 -14.10 -8.97 9.33
C ILE A 24 -13.00 -9.38 10.33
N VAL A 25 -11.78 -9.57 9.82
CA VAL A 25 -10.56 -9.83 10.58
C VAL A 25 -9.54 -8.77 10.21
N GLY A 26 -9.39 -7.79 11.10
CA GLY A 26 -8.41 -6.70 10.99
C GLY A 26 -7.17 -6.93 11.84
N GLY A 27 -6.12 -6.18 11.56
CA GLY A 27 -4.84 -6.22 12.30
C GLY A 27 -3.73 -5.52 11.52
N ASP A 28 -2.53 -5.50 12.08
CA ASP A 28 -1.35 -5.09 11.33
C ASP A 28 -1.13 -5.99 10.11
N GLN A 29 -0.42 -5.45 9.11
CA GLN A 29 -0.26 -6.15 7.83
C GLN A 29 0.41 -7.52 7.97
N PRO A 30 1.52 -7.68 8.70
CA PRO A 30 2.13 -8.98 9.00
C PRO A 30 1.19 -9.97 9.71
N ALA A 31 0.47 -9.54 10.74
CA ALA A 31 -0.43 -10.40 11.49
C ALA A 31 -1.55 -10.94 10.61
N VAL A 32 -2.22 -10.07 9.85
CA VAL A 32 -3.29 -10.50 8.94
C VAL A 32 -2.75 -11.38 7.81
N ALA A 33 -1.56 -11.08 7.28
CA ALA A 33 -0.92 -11.94 6.29
C ALA A 33 -0.63 -13.34 6.84
N LYS A 34 -0.20 -13.45 8.11
CA LYS A 34 0.01 -14.73 8.80
C LYS A 34 -1.30 -15.48 9.03
N LEU A 35 -2.36 -14.78 9.48
CA LEU A 35 -3.70 -15.37 9.67
C LEU A 35 -4.25 -15.93 8.34
N MET A 36 -4.01 -15.23 7.24
CA MET A 36 -4.40 -15.66 5.90
C MET A 36 -3.43 -16.67 5.25
N ASN A 37 -2.38 -17.06 5.96
CA ASN A 37 -1.33 -17.97 5.50
C ASN A 37 -0.73 -17.53 4.14
N MET A 38 -0.39 -16.24 4.03
CA MET A 38 0.27 -15.65 2.86
C MET A 38 1.78 -15.93 2.88
N LYS A 39 2.40 -16.10 1.70
CA LYS A 39 3.86 -16.37 1.56
C LYS A 39 4.71 -15.12 1.87
N GLY A 40 4.14 -13.92 1.71
CA GLY A 40 4.80 -12.64 2.02
C GLY A 40 5.60 -12.06 0.84
N HIS A 41 6.43 -11.05 1.14
CA HIS A 41 7.09 -10.17 0.15
C HIS A 41 8.07 -10.85 -0.83
N LYS A 42 8.42 -12.13 -0.62
CA LYS A 42 9.27 -12.91 -1.54
C LYS A 42 8.47 -13.65 -2.61
N ALA A 43 7.14 -13.57 -2.57
CA ALA A 43 6.28 -14.16 -3.59
C ALA A 43 6.23 -13.30 -4.85
N ILE A 44 5.97 -13.94 -5.98
CA ILE A 44 5.74 -13.25 -7.26
C ILE A 44 4.43 -12.46 -7.19
N SER A 45 3.43 -12.90 -6.43
CA SER A 45 2.20 -12.15 -6.22
C SER A 45 1.80 -12.13 -4.74
N PRO A 46 2.44 -11.28 -3.91
CA PRO A 46 2.34 -11.34 -2.46
C PRO A 46 1.08 -10.69 -1.91
N CYS A 47 0.42 -9.85 -2.72
CA CYS A 47 -0.71 -9.07 -2.25
C CYS A 47 -1.88 -10.00 -1.92
N ARG A 48 -2.49 -9.78 -0.76
CA ARG A 48 -3.64 -10.56 -0.32
C ARG A 48 -4.94 -10.16 -1.02
N THR A 49 -5.05 -8.97 -1.60
CA THR A 49 -6.26 -8.48 -2.26
C THR A 49 -6.23 -8.55 -3.77
N CYS A 50 -5.05 -8.48 -4.39
CA CYS A 50 -4.87 -8.54 -5.84
C CYS A 50 -3.79 -9.56 -6.24
N ARG A 51 -3.74 -9.85 -7.54
CA ARG A 51 -2.77 -10.72 -8.18
C ARG A 51 -1.82 -9.95 -9.09
N LEU A 52 -1.33 -8.81 -8.63
CA LEU A 52 -0.24 -8.13 -9.32
C LEU A 52 1.01 -9.00 -9.23
N PHE A 53 1.64 -9.22 -10.37
CA PHE A 53 2.89 -9.96 -10.49
C PHE A 53 4.05 -8.99 -10.36
N GLY A 54 5.02 -9.40 -9.56
CA GLY A 54 6.23 -8.66 -9.29
C GLY A 54 7.27 -8.84 -10.39
N CYS A 55 7.99 -7.76 -10.59
CA CYS A 55 9.23 -7.64 -11.31
C CYS A 55 10.41 -7.94 -10.35
N PHE A 56 11.06 -9.10 -10.46
CA PHE A 56 12.20 -9.54 -9.63
C PHE A 56 13.49 -8.67 -9.67
N CYS A 57 13.65 -7.68 -8.79
CA CYS A 57 14.85 -6.85 -8.66
C CYS A 57 16.01 -7.64 -8.02
N PRO A 58 17.04 -8.06 -8.78
CA PRO A 58 18.18 -8.75 -8.19
C PRO A 58 18.94 -7.79 -7.26
N HIS A 59 19.49 -8.34 -6.19
CA HIS A 59 20.33 -7.54 -5.29
C HIS A 59 21.70 -7.27 -5.94
N PRO A 60 22.32 -6.08 -5.77
CA PRO A 60 23.64 -5.78 -6.34
C PRO A 60 24.75 -6.78 -5.98
N SER A 61 24.62 -7.47 -4.84
CA SER A 61 25.58 -8.50 -4.41
C SER A 61 25.43 -9.85 -5.13
N GLY A 62 24.49 -9.98 -6.07
CA GLY A 62 24.18 -11.23 -6.77
C GLY A 62 23.46 -12.29 -5.91
N LYS A 63 23.29 -12.06 -4.61
CA LYS A 63 22.63 -12.98 -3.68
C LYS A 63 21.21 -12.51 -3.36
N GLY A 64 20.22 -13.19 -3.92
CA GLY A 64 18.81 -12.91 -3.69
C GLY A 64 18.29 -11.71 -4.46
N GLY A 65 17.17 -11.17 -4.01
CA GLY A 65 16.50 -10.04 -4.65
C GLY A 65 15.16 -9.74 -4.00
N SER A 66 14.53 -8.69 -4.48
CA SER A 66 13.18 -8.28 -4.10
C SER A 66 12.27 -8.27 -5.32
N TYR A 67 10.99 -7.98 -5.15
CA TYR A 67 10.07 -7.80 -6.25
C TYR A 67 9.49 -6.40 -6.20
N TYR A 68 9.45 -5.73 -7.35
CA TYR A 68 8.75 -4.48 -7.56
C TYR A 68 7.40 -4.75 -8.22
N TYR A 69 6.30 -4.10 -7.81
CA TYR A 69 4.95 -4.43 -8.29
C TYR A 69 4.29 -3.25 -9.03
N PRO A 70 4.81 -2.83 -10.19
CA PRO A 70 4.29 -1.66 -10.88
C PRO A 70 3.04 -1.96 -11.70
N LEU A 71 2.26 -0.91 -11.97
CA LEU A 71 1.29 -0.95 -13.05
C LEU A 71 2.01 -1.10 -14.39
N ARG A 72 3.08 -0.33 -14.62
CA ARG A 72 3.89 -0.43 -15.84
C ARG A 72 5.20 -1.17 -15.57
N ALA A 73 5.40 -2.33 -16.20
CA ALA A 73 6.69 -2.99 -16.09
C ALA A 73 7.76 -2.24 -16.92
N PRO A 74 9.00 -2.16 -16.43
CA PRO A 74 10.14 -1.68 -17.20
C PRO A 74 10.33 -2.51 -18.49
N ASN A 75 10.55 -1.85 -19.63
CA ASN A 75 10.74 -2.50 -20.93
C ASN A 75 11.88 -3.55 -20.94
N ASP A 76 12.95 -3.28 -20.18
CA ASP A 76 14.15 -4.13 -20.10
C ASP A 76 14.12 -5.12 -18.93
N TRP A 77 12.96 -5.27 -18.26
CA TRP A 77 12.72 -6.21 -17.15
C TRP A 77 12.89 -7.70 -17.57
N ASN A 78 13.38 -7.96 -18.76
CA ASN A 78 13.24 -9.19 -19.53
C ASN A 78 14.08 -10.38 -19.06
N ALA A 79 14.68 -10.33 -17.87
CA ALA A 79 15.64 -11.32 -17.41
C ALA A 79 15.04 -12.71 -17.10
N ILE A 80 13.71 -12.84 -16.93
CA ILE A 80 13.07 -14.16 -16.70
C ILE A 80 11.75 -14.28 -17.51
N PRO A 81 11.79 -14.70 -18.79
CA PRO A 81 10.63 -14.80 -19.69
C PRO A 81 9.45 -15.61 -19.13
N ARG A 82 9.71 -16.68 -18.36
CA ARG A 82 8.66 -17.55 -17.81
C ARG A 82 7.67 -16.82 -16.89
N TYR A 83 8.11 -15.80 -16.15
CA TYR A 83 7.20 -15.06 -15.26
C TYR A 83 6.40 -13.99 -16.00
N ARG A 84 6.85 -13.54 -17.18
CA ARG A 84 6.09 -12.64 -18.06
C ARG A 84 4.80 -13.31 -18.56
N GLN A 85 4.88 -14.59 -18.92
CA GLN A 85 3.73 -15.37 -19.39
C GLN A 85 2.65 -15.54 -18.31
N LEU A 86 3.05 -15.51 -17.03
CA LEU A 86 2.13 -15.67 -15.90
C LEU A 86 1.42 -14.36 -15.50
N ARG A 87 1.83 -13.22 -16.08
CA ARG A 87 1.26 -11.92 -15.75
C ARG A 87 -0.12 -11.77 -16.36
N LEU A 88 -1.14 -11.89 -15.51
CA LEU A 88 -2.54 -11.63 -15.88
C LEU A 88 -2.68 -10.20 -16.40
N GLY A 89 -3.27 -9.98 -17.57
CA GLY A 89 -3.48 -8.62 -18.13
C GLY A 89 -2.32 -8.04 -18.95
N GLY A 90 -1.23 -8.79 -19.17
CA GLY A 90 -0.16 -8.40 -20.10
C GLY A 90 0.97 -7.55 -19.49
N HIS A 91 1.63 -6.74 -20.32
CA HIS A 91 2.84 -5.99 -19.93
C HIS A 91 2.54 -4.76 -19.04
N HIS A 92 1.30 -4.29 -19.01
CA HIS A 92 0.87 -3.16 -18.20
C HIS A 92 -0.48 -3.48 -17.56
N TYR A 93 -0.63 -3.14 -16.29
CA TYR A 93 -1.92 -3.22 -15.61
C TYR A 93 -2.71 -1.93 -15.82
N ASP A 94 -4.01 -2.08 -16.01
CA ASP A 94 -4.96 -0.99 -15.90
C ASP A 94 -5.30 -0.77 -14.42
N ALA A 95 -5.06 0.45 -13.92
CA ALA A 95 -5.41 0.83 -12.55
C ALA A 95 -6.91 0.66 -12.26
N ALA A 96 -7.77 0.75 -13.28
CA ALA A 96 -9.20 0.55 -13.18
C ALA A 96 -9.62 -0.92 -13.18
N ASN A 97 -8.77 -1.83 -13.66
CA ASN A 97 -9.07 -3.24 -13.82
C ASN A 97 -7.91 -4.14 -13.37
N LEU A 98 -7.51 -3.97 -12.10
CA LEU A 98 -6.48 -4.82 -11.48
C LEU A 98 -6.99 -6.26 -11.33
N PRO A 99 -6.13 -7.27 -11.42
CA PRO A 99 -6.52 -8.67 -11.24
C PRO A 99 -6.82 -8.97 -9.77
N LEU A 100 -8.02 -8.64 -9.29
CA LEU A 100 -8.39 -8.80 -7.89
C LEU A 100 -8.56 -10.29 -7.52
N ARG A 101 -8.24 -10.62 -6.26
CA ARG A 101 -8.54 -11.93 -5.69
C ARG A 101 -10.00 -11.96 -5.26
N THR A 102 -10.66 -13.06 -5.59
CA THR A 102 -12.01 -13.38 -5.16
C THR A 102 -11.97 -14.63 -4.30
N HIS A 103 -13.02 -14.88 -3.53
CA HIS A 103 -13.08 -16.10 -2.73
C HIS A 103 -12.99 -17.36 -3.60
N ALA A 104 -13.70 -17.38 -4.72
CA ALA A 104 -13.65 -18.49 -5.66
C ALA A 104 -12.23 -18.72 -6.22
N ASN A 105 -11.56 -17.66 -6.70
CA ASN A 105 -10.21 -17.84 -7.26
C ASN A 105 -9.18 -18.20 -6.18
N TYR A 106 -9.34 -17.71 -4.95
CA TYR A 106 -8.49 -18.09 -3.83
C TYR A 106 -8.57 -19.59 -3.54
N LEU A 107 -9.78 -20.17 -3.56
CA LEU A 107 -9.98 -21.62 -3.39
C LEU A 107 -9.34 -22.42 -4.53
N VAL A 108 -9.50 -21.97 -5.77
CA VAL A 108 -8.86 -22.60 -6.93
C VAL A 108 -7.33 -22.58 -6.79
N HIS A 109 -6.74 -21.47 -6.36
CA HIS A 109 -5.28 -21.40 -6.15
C HIS A 109 -4.80 -22.34 -5.05
N LEU A 110 -5.57 -22.53 -3.97
CA LEU A 110 -5.24 -23.51 -2.94
C LEU A 110 -5.25 -24.94 -3.50
N ALA A 111 -6.28 -25.30 -4.25
CA ALA A 111 -6.36 -26.60 -4.90
C ALA A 111 -5.16 -26.81 -5.87
N ASN A 112 -4.79 -25.79 -6.63
CA ASN A 112 -3.63 -25.83 -7.52
C ASN A 112 -2.32 -25.99 -6.75
N ILE A 113 -2.17 -25.36 -5.58
CA ILE A 113 -0.98 -25.54 -4.72
C ILE A 113 -0.93 -26.97 -4.19
N GLU A 114 -2.06 -27.52 -3.74
CA GLU A 114 -2.10 -28.88 -3.19
C GLU A 114 -1.82 -29.95 -4.26
N ALA A 115 -2.25 -29.72 -5.49
CA ALA A 115 -2.05 -30.62 -6.63
C ALA A 115 -0.70 -30.43 -7.36
N ALA A 116 0.09 -29.41 -7.02
CA ALA A 116 1.34 -29.11 -7.73
C ALA A 116 2.45 -30.10 -7.34
N ASP A 117 3.19 -30.59 -8.35
CA ASP A 117 4.40 -31.41 -8.15
C ASP A 117 5.45 -30.68 -7.28
N ASN A 118 5.58 -29.36 -7.50
CA ASN A 118 6.40 -28.48 -6.68
C ASN A 118 5.53 -27.46 -5.95
N LYS A 119 5.09 -27.83 -4.73
CA LYS A 119 4.25 -26.98 -3.89
C LYS A 119 4.89 -25.64 -3.56
N ASP A 120 6.21 -25.60 -3.31
CA ASP A 120 6.89 -24.37 -2.94
C ASP A 120 6.91 -23.35 -4.09
N GLU A 121 7.12 -23.80 -5.32
CA GLU A 121 7.03 -22.95 -6.51
C GLU A 121 5.61 -22.41 -6.70
N ALA A 122 4.59 -23.26 -6.59
CA ALA A 122 3.20 -22.84 -6.69
C ALA A 122 2.84 -21.81 -5.61
N GLN A 123 3.27 -22.01 -4.36
CA GLN A 123 3.07 -21.05 -3.27
C GLN A 123 3.74 -19.71 -3.54
N ILE A 124 4.93 -19.69 -4.15
CA ILE A 124 5.63 -18.45 -4.54
C ILE A 124 4.87 -17.72 -5.65
N ILE A 125 4.36 -18.44 -6.66
CA ILE A 125 3.59 -17.85 -7.77
C ILE A 125 2.30 -17.22 -7.26
N TYR A 126 1.50 -17.97 -6.49
CA TYR A 126 0.22 -17.49 -5.99
C TYR A 126 0.35 -16.56 -4.78
N GLY A 127 1.52 -16.51 -4.14
CA GLY A 127 1.78 -15.78 -2.90
C GLY A 127 1.00 -16.29 -1.69
N ILE A 128 0.47 -17.50 -1.75
CA ILE A 128 -0.26 -18.16 -0.67
C ILE A 128 0.64 -19.28 -0.15
N LYS A 129 0.96 -19.27 1.14
CA LYS A 129 1.77 -20.32 1.78
C LYS A 129 0.96 -21.58 2.03
N GLY A 130 -0.34 -21.47 2.23
CA GLY A 130 -1.21 -22.62 2.35
C GLY A 130 -2.61 -22.22 2.77
N ASP A 131 -3.36 -23.22 3.18
CA ASP A 131 -4.72 -23.04 3.64
C ASP A 131 -4.78 -22.43 5.05
N SER A 132 -5.72 -21.52 5.28
CA SER A 132 -5.90 -20.89 6.59
C SER A 132 -7.01 -21.60 7.36
N ILE A 133 -6.81 -21.81 8.66
CA ILE A 133 -7.86 -22.37 9.53
C ILE A 133 -9.14 -21.51 9.54
N PHE A 134 -9.01 -20.20 9.29
CA PHE A 134 -10.15 -19.29 9.20
C PHE A 134 -11.02 -19.54 7.96
N ARG A 135 -10.54 -20.31 6.97
CA ARG A 135 -11.35 -20.74 5.82
C ARG A 135 -12.52 -21.64 6.25
N ASN A 136 -12.39 -22.33 7.38
CA ASN A 136 -13.48 -23.16 7.92
C ASN A 136 -14.66 -22.34 8.45
N LEU A 137 -14.52 -21.02 8.55
CA LEU A 137 -15.59 -20.10 8.95
C LEU A 137 -16.36 -19.65 7.71
N SER A 138 -17.60 -20.14 7.57
CA SER A 138 -18.49 -19.80 6.44
C SER A 138 -18.83 -18.30 6.36
N SER A 139 -18.74 -17.58 7.48
CA SER A 139 -18.96 -16.15 7.59
C SER A 139 -17.81 -15.29 7.03
N LEU A 140 -16.63 -15.88 6.78
CA LEU A 140 -15.47 -15.17 6.25
C LEU A 140 -15.30 -15.44 4.75
N LYS A 141 -14.98 -14.39 3.99
CA LYS A 141 -14.62 -14.46 2.58
C LYS A 141 -13.19 -14.00 2.38
N PHE A 142 -12.38 -14.86 1.77
CA PHE A 142 -11.00 -14.54 1.44
C PHE A 142 -10.94 -13.84 0.07
N PRO A 143 -10.30 -12.67 -0.08
CA PRO A 143 -9.67 -11.85 0.96
C PRO A 143 -10.59 -10.74 1.51
N THR A 144 -11.83 -10.62 1.05
CA THR A 144 -12.72 -9.47 1.34
C THR A 144 -12.96 -9.22 2.84
N SER A 145 -12.96 -10.26 3.67
CA SER A 145 -13.07 -10.16 5.12
C SER A 145 -11.77 -9.75 5.82
N PHE A 146 -10.66 -9.55 5.09
CA PHE A 146 -9.33 -9.24 5.63
C PHE A 146 -8.78 -7.93 5.04
N PRO A 147 -9.50 -6.80 5.22
CA PRO A 147 -9.13 -5.52 4.63
C PRO A 147 -7.78 -5.02 5.14
N PHE A 148 -7.18 -4.08 4.41
CA PHE A 148 -6.03 -3.33 4.92
C PHE A 148 -6.50 -2.20 5.84
N GLY A 149 -5.80 -1.98 6.94
CA GLY A 149 -6.00 -0.82 7.79
C GLY A 149 -5.30 0.42 7.25
N MET A 150 -5.93 1.59 7.34
CA MET A 150 -5.41 2.89 6.90
C MET A 150 -4.06 3.22 7.54
N ALA A 151 -3.94 2.99 8.85
CA ALA A 151 -2.74 3.25 9.65
C ALA A 151 -1.47 2.62 9.06
N HIS A 152 -1.54 1.35 8.67
CA HIS A 152 -0.39 0.65 8.10
C HIS A 152 -0.26 0.90 6.60
N LEU A 153 -1.36 0.84 5.84
CA LEU A 153 -1.28 0.94 4.39
C LEU A 153 -0.90 2.34 3.94
N VAL A 154 -1.57 3.36 4.45
CA VAL A 154 -1.40 4.74 3.97
C VAL A 154 -0.38 5.47 4.81
N CYS A 155 -0.57 5.56 6.13
CA CYS A 155 0.29 6.40 6.97
C CYS A 155 1.72 5.87 7.08
N LEU A 156 1.90 4.63 7.57
CA LEU A 156 3.24 4.06 7.83
C LEU A 156 3.97 3.55 6.59
N ASN A 157 3.24 3.28 5.50
CA ASN A 157 3.83 2.82 4.24
C ASN A 157 3.77 3.91 3.18
N VAL A 158 2.61 4.27 2.61
CA VAL A 158 2.57 5.20 1.47
C VAL A 158 3.15 6.58 1.80
N VAL A 159 2.59 7.31 2.77
CA VAL A 159 3.02 8.69 3.10
C VAL A 159 4.48 8.72 3.50
N LYS A 160 4.87 7.84 4.44
CA LYS A 160 6.27 7.71 4.88
C LYS A 160 7.21 7.47 3.70
N ARG A 161 6.92 6.50 2.83
CA ARG A 161 7.79 6.19 1.67
C ARG A 161 7.83 7.35 0.68
N LEU A 162 6.73 8.07 0.45
CA LEU A 162 6.73 9.24 -0.42
C LEU A 162 7.63 10.36 0.11
N VAL A 163 7.64 10.58 1.43
CA VAL A 163 8.59 11.51 2.06
C VAL A 163 10.03 11.01 1.87
N GLU A 164 10.31 9.73 2.14
CA GLU A 164 11.65 9.17 1.91
C GLU A 164 12.11 9.30 0.45
N HIS A 165 11.21 9.14 -0.53
CA HIS A 165 11.48 9.39 -1.94
C HIS A 165 11.80 10.86 -2.21
N ALA A 166 11.03 11.80 -1.63
CA ALA A 166 11.26 13.23 -1.80
C ALA A 166 12.58 13.69 -1.16
N THR A 167 13.06 13.02 -0.11
CA THR A 167 14.22 13.46 0.68
C THR A 167 15.50 12.63 0.45
N ASP A 168 15.55 11.82 -0.61
CA ASP A 168 16.68 10.94 -0.97
C ASP A 168 17.03 9.87 0.10
N ASN A 169 16.03 9.49 0.92
CA ASN A 169 16.17 8.46 1.95
C ASN A 169 15.62 7.10 1.51
N PHE A 170 15.10 7.00 0.27
CA PHE A 170 14.62 5.75 -0.29
C PHE A 170 15.73 5.03 -1.07
N ALA A 171 16.54 4.25 -0.35
CA ALA A 171 17.80 3.67 -0.85
C ALA A 171 17.73 2.94 -2.21
N SER A 172 16.59 2.36 -2.57
CA SER A 172 16.41 1.63 -3.83
C SER A 172 16.15 2.53 -5.05
N VAL A 173 15.78 3.80 -4.87
CA VAL A 173 15.43 4.73 -5.96
C VAL A 173 16.00 6.12 -5.65
N PRO A 174 17.20 6.45 -6.17
CA PRO A 174 17.82 7.76 -5.96
C PRO A 174 16.99 8.87 -6.60
N ASN A 175 16.85 10.02 -5.92
CA ASN A 175 15.98 11.10 -6.43
C ASN A 175 16.72 12.25 -7.12
N LYS A 176 18.05 12.17 -7.26
CA LYS A 176 18.85 13.29 -7.79
C LYS A 176 18.36 13.76 -9.16
N GLY A 177 18.12 15.07 -9.28
CA GLY A 177 17.66 15.72 -10.52
C GLY A 177 16.19 15.46 -10.85
N GLN A 178 15.43 14.86 -9.94
CA GLN A 178 14.02 14.53 -10.17
C GLN A 178 13.11 15.67 -9.72
N PRO A 179 11.95 15.87 -10.37
CA PRO A 179 11.07 16.98 -10.03
C PRO A 179 10.48 16.93 -8.61
N TYR A 180 10.40 15.73 -8.03
CA TYR A 180 9.92 15.51 -6.67
C TYR A 180 11.03 15.58 -5.60
N ALA A 181 12.29 15.83 -6.00
CA ALA A 181 13.40 15.86 -5.07
C ALA A 181 13.42 17.17 -4.28
N ILE A 182 13.52 17.06 -2.96
CA ILE A 182 13.66 18.18 -2.03
C ILE A 182 15.10 18.20 -1.52
N PRO A 183 15.85 19.30 -1.70
CA PRO A 183 17.19 19.42 -1.16
C PRO A 183 17.20 19.24 0.37
N SER A 184 18.21 18.55 0.89
CA SER A 184 18.30 18.24 2.33
C SER A 184 18.23 19.48 3.23
N HIS A 185 18.86 20.59 2.84
CA HIS A 185 18.81 21.85 3.59
C HIS A 185 17.39 22.45 3.62
N THR A 186 16.67 22.38 2.50
CA THR A 186 15.28 22.82 2.40
C THR A 186 14.38 21.96 3.28
N TRP A 187 14.51 20.62 3.20
CA TRP A 187 13.73 19.70 4.03
C TRP A 187 13.94 19.92 5.53
N LYS A 188 15.19 20.06 5.98
CA LYS A 188 15.53 20.37 7.38
C LYS A 188 14.91 21.69 7.84
N SER A 189 15.01 22.73 7.02
CA SER A 189 14.43 24.04 7.33
C SER A 189 12.90 23.98 7.47
N LEU A 190 12.21 23.34 6.53
CA LEU A 190 10.75 23.18 6.55
C LEU A 190 10.28 22.32 7.72
N SER A 191 11.00 21.24 8.02
CA SER A 191 10.66 20.33 9.12
C SER A 191 10.76 21.03 10.49
N ARG A 192 11.80 21.84 10.70
CA ARG A 192 11.94 22.65 11.92
C ARG A 192 10.84 23.72 12.02
N GLN A 193 10.56 24.44 10.94
CA GLN A 193 9.48 25.43 10.92
C GLN A 193 8.12 24.80 11.21
N LEU A 194 7.86 23.60 10.70
CA LEU A 194 6.64 22.86 10.99
C LEU A 194 6.53 22.51 12.48
N ALA A 195 7.61 22.05 13.11
CA ALA A 195 7.63 21.76 14.53
C ALA A 195 7.37 23.03 15.38
N GLU A 196 8.01 24.15 15.03
CA GLU A 196 7.82 25.45 15.68
C GLU A 196 6.38 25.99 15.50
N ALA A 197 5.76 25.76 14.33
CA ALA A 197 4.38 26.16 14.06
C ALA A 197 3.34 25.48 14.96
N THR A 198 3.69 24.36 15.62
CA THR A 198 2.83 23.72 16.61
C THR A 198 2.31 24.70 17.66
N ALA A 199 3.12 25.68 18.07
CA ALA A 199 2.73 26.65 19.09
C ALA A 199 1.53 27.52 18.68
N THR A 200 1.21 27.60 17.38
CA THR A 200 0.11 28.39 16.83
C THR A 200 -1.03 27.55 16.26
N VAL A 201 -0.85 26.23 16.13
CA VAL A 201 -1.87 25.31 15.63
C VAL A 201 -2.82 24.92 16.77
N PRO A 202 -4.15 25.10 16.61
CA PRO A 202 -5.09 24.73 17.66
C PRO A 202 -5.03 23.23 17.96
N ALA A 203 -5.09 22.85 19.24
CA ALA A 203 -5.01 21.46 19.67
C ALA A 203 -6.12 20.54 19.10
N CYS A 204 -7.22 21.10 18.58
CA CYS A 204 -8.26 20.32 17.90
C CYS A 204 -7.80 19.73 16.56
N TYR A 205 -6.69 20.20 15.98
CA TYR A 205 -6.08 19.64 14.78
C TYR A 205 -5.17 18.43 15.06
N GLY A 206 -5.11 17.98 16.33
CA GLY A 206 -4.42 16.76 16.73
C GLY A 206 -3.11 17.04 17.48
N LYS A 207 -2.16 16.10 17.36
CA LYS A 207 -0.87 16.16 18.05
C LYS A 207 0.03 17.28 17.49
N ALA A 208 0.91 17.74 18.37
CA ALA A 208 2.06 18.56 18.03
C ALA A 208 2.84 17.99 16.83
N PHE A 209 3.19 18.85 15.88
CA PHE A 209 4.06 18.43 14.80
C PHE A 209 5.50 18.24 15.29
N LYS A 210 6.16 17.22 14.73
CA LYS A 210 7.54 16.86 15.00
C LYS A 210 8.47 17.44 13.96
N ASP A 211 9.75 17.58 14.30
CA ASP A 211 10.77 17.85 13.29
C ASP A 211 11.01 16.57 12.47
N LEU A 212 10.33 16.47 11.33
CA LEU A 212 10.40 15.32 10.42
C LEU A 212 11.82 15.02 9.91
N SER A 213 12.77 15.96 10.02
CA SER A 213 14.14 15.74 9.57
C SER A 213 14.99 14.97 10.58
N SER A 214 14.65 15.06 11.87
CA SER A 214 15.37 14.42 12.98
C SER A 214 14.56 13.33 13.68
N GLU A 215 13.23 13.40 13.62
CA GLU A 215 12.31 12.51 14.34
C GLU A 215 11.52 11.53 13.45
N ILE A 216 11.85 11.40 12.16
CA ILE A 216 11.10 10.55 11.20
C ILE A 216 10.92 9.09 11.68
N GLY A 217 11.91 8.57 12.43
CA GLY A 217 11.88 7.21 12.99
C GLY A 217 10.90 7.03 14.14
N PHE A 218 10.44 8.11 14.78
CA PHE A 218 9.53 8.09 15.92
C PHE A 218 8.08 8.38 15.53
N MET A 219 7.82 8.68 14.26
CA MET A 219 6.46 8.98 13.79
C MET A 219 5.58 7.75 13.78
N VAL A 220 4.43 7.85 14.46
CA VAL A 220 3.37 6.84 14.42
C VAL A 220 2.33 7.17 13.35
N SER A 221 1.34 6.30 13.16
CA SER A 221 0.29 6.49 12.13
C SER A 221 -0.47 7.80 12.29
N GLU A 222 -0.75 8.22 13.52
CA GLU A 222 -1.43 9.49 13.81
C GLU A 222 -0.58 10.70 13.38
N ASP A 223 0.72 10.69 13.66
CA ASP A 223 1.62 11.79 13.26
C ASP A 223 1.64 11.95 11.73
N TRP A 224 1.73 10.82 11.00
CA TRP A 224 1.68 10.82 9.54
C TRP A 224 0.34 11.26 8.96
N LEU A 225 -0.77 10.91 9.63
CA LEU A 225 -2.10 11.35 9.22
C LEU A 225 -2.26 12.85 9.42
N ASN A 226 -1.89 13.38 10.59
CA ASN A 226 -1.94 14.82 10.87
C ASN A 226 -1.02 15.59 9.90
N PHE A 227 0.19 15.08 9.64
CA PHE A 227 1.09 15.64 8.64
C PHE A 227 0.42 15.70 7.27
N LEU A 228 -0.12 14.57 6.78
CA LEU A 228 -0.75 14.52 5.46
C LEU A 228 -1.91 15.51 5.34
N LEU A 229 -2.82 15.54 6.32
CA LEU A 229 -4.05 16.33 6.24
C LEU A 229 -3.83 17.84 6.44
N TYR A 230 -2.89 18.23 7.29
CA TYR A 230 -2.80 19.63 7.74
C TYR A 230 -1.49 20.33 7.39
N ALA A 231 -0.40 19.58 7.18
CA ALA A 231 0.93 20.15 6.99
C ALA A 231 1.54 19.87 5.62
N SER A 232 1.13 18.79 4.95
CA SER A 232 1.78 18.36 3.70
C SER A 232 1.64 19.41 2.61
N GLU A 233 0.44 19.97 2.40
CA GLU A 233 0.20 20.98 1.39
C GLU A 233 1.09 22.23 1.56
N PRO A 234 1.11 22.94 2.70
CA PRO A 234 1.97 24.12 2.84
C PRO A 234 3.47 23.80 2.75
N VAL A 235 3.91 22.65 3.30
CA VAL A 235 5.30 22.18 3.21
C VAL A 235 5.71 21.95 1.75
N PHE A 236 4.92 21.18 1.01
CA PHE A 236 5.22 20.86 -0.38
C PHE A 236 4.96 22.03 -1.33
N ALA A 237 4.04 22.95 -1.01
CA ALA A 237 3.85 24.19 -1.79
C ALA A 237 5.07 25.10 -1.71
N THR A 238 5.75 25.11 -0.57
CA THR A 238 7.01 25.86 -0.39
C THR A 238 8.19 25.16 -1.07
N ALA A 239 8.19 23.82 -1.11
CA ALA A 239 9.25 23.04 -1.77
C ALA A 239 9.10 22.98 -3.31
N TYR A 240 7.89 22.93 -3.84
CA TYR A 240 7.60 22.66 -5.25
C TYR A 240 7.09 23.90 -6.00
N THR A 241 7.98 24.87 -6.18
CA THR A 241 7.67 26.17 -6.79
C THR A 241 7.90 26.23 -8.30
N SER A 242 8.60 25.24 -8.88
CA SER A 242 8.93 25.22 -10.31
C SER A 242 7.83 24.57 -11.16
N PRO A 243 7.73 24.91 -12.46
CA PRO A 243 6.79 24.23 -13.37
C PRO A 243 6.96 22.71 -13.41
N GLN A 244 8.20 22.21 -13.24
CA GLN A 244 8.50 20.79 -13.25
C GLN A 244 8.03 20.08 -11.98
N SER A 245 8.12 20.74 -10.81
CA SER A 245 7.77 20.16 -9.50
C SER A 245 6.30 20.36 -9.12
N LYS A 246 5.61 21.33 -9.74
CA LYS A 246 4.17 21.60 -9.49
C LYS A 246 3.26 20.37 -9.62
N PRO A 247 3.42 19.45 -10.60
CA PRO A 247 2.66 18.21 -10.63
C PRO A 247 2.84 17.32 -9.39
N CYS A 248 4.00 17.37 -8.74
CA CYS A 248 4.26 16.63 -7.50
C CYS A 248 3.47 17.21 -6.33
N LEU A 249 3.31 18.54 -6.26
CA LEU A 249 2.39 19.18 -5.30
C LEU A 249 0.95 18.72 -5.50
N GLU A 250 0.48 18.69 -6.75
CA GLU A 250 -0.89 18.24 -7.06
C GLU A 250 -1.13 16.77 -6.69
N LEU A 251 -0.10 15.92 -6.74
CA LEU A 251 -0.16 14.55 -6.21
C LEU A 251 -0.33 14.52 -4.70
N TRP A 252 0.37 15.37 -3.95
CA TRP A 252 0.22 15.47 -2.49
C TRP A 252 -1.19 15.93 -2.10
N LYS A 253 -1.71 16.95 -2.78
CA LYS A 253 -3.09 17.43 -2.58
C LYS A 253 -4.12 16.34 -2.86
N LEU A 254 -3.98 15.64 -3.99
CA LEU A 254 -4.86 14.54 -4.36
C LEU A 254 -4.83 13.40 -3.33
N LEU A 255 -3.64 13.08 -2.78
CA LEU A 255 -3.51 12.07 -1.73
C LEU A 255 -4.20 12.51 -0.42
N ALA A 256 -3.99 13.77 -0.01
CA ALA A 256 -4.63 14.32 1.18
C ALA A 256 -6.17 14.30 1.04
N GLU A 257 -6.69 14.76 -0.09
CA GLU A 257 -8.13 14.76 -0.41
C GLU A 257 -8.72 13.34 -0.38
N VAL A 258 -8.05 12.36 -1.01
CA VAL A 258 -8.48 10.94 -0.98
C VAL A 258 -8.56 10.40 0.45
N VAL A 259 -7.56 10.72 1.27
CA VAL A 259 -7.50 10.23 2.65
C VAL A 259 -8.57 10.90 3.50
N GLU A 260 -8.73 12.21 3.39
CA GLU A 260 -9.78 12.97 4.08
C GLU A 260 -11.18 12.42 3.77
N GLU A 261 -11.48 12.15 2.49
CA GLU A 261 -12.75 11.56 2.07
C GLU A 261 -12.94 10.12 2.59
N SER A 262 -11.84 9.38 2.74
CA SER A 262 -11.86 7.97 3.16
C SER A 262 -12.04 7.78 4.68
N ILE A 263 -11.79 8.81 5.49
CA ILE A 263 -11.88 8.75 6.96
C ILE A 263 -13.15 9.38 7.52
N GLN A 264 -14.06 9.83 6.65
CA GLN A 264 -15.34 10.39 7.08
C GLN A 264 -16.15 9.36 7.88
N TYR A 265 -16.84 9.83 8.94
CA TYR A 265 -17.69 8.98 9.77
C TYR A 265 -18.81 8.28 8.96
N SER A 266 -19.29 8.94 7.91
CA SER A 266 -20.29 8.39 7.00
C SER A 266 -19.92 8.73 5.56
N ILE A 267 -19.85 7.70 4.71
CA ILE A 267 -19.47 7.82 3.30
C ILE A 267 -20.61 7.36 2.40
N LYS A 268 -21.00 8.21 1.44
CA LYS A 268 -22.00 7.87 0.43
C LYS A 268 -21.39 6.94 -0.63
N ARG A 269 -22.19 6.02 -1.19
CA ARG A 269 -21.72 5.12 -2.28
C ARG A 269 -21.13 5.86 -3.48
N LYS A 270 -21.68 7.02 -3.83
CA LYS A 270 -21.14 7.89 -4.90
C LYS A 270 -19.71 8.36 -4.58
N ALA A 271 -19.46 8.79 -3.34
CA ALA A 271 -18.14 9.20 -2.89
C ALA A 271 -17.13 8.04 -2.96
N ILE A 272 -17.54 6.79 -2.69
CA ILE A 272 -16.65 5.62 -2.86
C ILE A 272 -16.17 5.47 -4.32
N ALA A 273 -17.04 5.74 -5.29
CA ALA A 273 -16.66 5.70 -6.71
C ALA A 273 -15.70 6.85 -7.08
N GLU A 274 -15.92 8.04 -6.52
CA GLU A 274 -15.06 9.21 -6.71
C GLU A 274 -13.67 8.98 -6.08
N ILE A 275 -13.61 8.51 -4.83
CA ILE A 275 -12.37 8.10 -4.14
C ILE A 275 -11.60 7.08 -4.97
N ARG A 276 -12.28 6.07 -5.54
CA ARG A 276 -11.64 5.07 -6.40
C ARG A 276 -10.96 5.71 -7.61
N THR A 277 -11.65 6.61 -8.31
CA THR A 277 -11.10 7.32 -9.47
C THR A 277 -9.88 8.17 -9.08
N LYS A 278 -9.94 8.85 -7.93
CA LYS A 278 -8.83 9.64 -7.41
C LYS A 278 -7.61 8.78 -7.06
N ILE A 279 -7.80 7.63 -6.42
CA ILE A 279 -6.72 6.66 -6.15
C ILE A 279 -6.08 6.16 -7.46
N GLN A 280 -6.88 5.83 -8.47
CA GLN A 280 -6.41 5.39 -9.78
C GLN A 280 -5.56 6.48 -10.48
N LYS A 281 -6.03 7.73 -10.41
CA LYS A 281 -5.29 8.88 -10.91
C LYS A 281 -3.97 9.06 -10.15
N PHE A 282 -4.01 9.03 -8.82
CA PHE A 282 -2.82 9.18 -7.97
C PHE A 282 -1.73 8.16 -8.35
N VAL A 283 -2.05 6.86 -8.37
CA VAL A 283 -1.05 5.82 -8.66
C VAL A 283 -0.51 5.94 -10.10
N THR A 284 -1.38 6.25 -11.07
CA THR A 284 -0.98 6.37 -12.47
C THR A 284 -0.04 7.54 -12.70
N GLU A 285 -0.34 8.70 -12.10
CA GLU A 285 0.49 9.89 -12.21
C GLU A 285 1.78 9.77 -11.39
N TYR A 286 1.73 9.19 -10.18
CA TYR A 286 2.93 8.91 -9.38
C TYR A 286 3.92 8.03 -10.16
N GLU A 287 3.44 6.93 -10.76
CA GLU A 287 4.31 6.03 -11.53
C GLU A 287 4.99 6.72 -12.72
N ARG A 288 4.41 7.78 -13.31
CA ARG A 288 5.08 8.52 -14.40
C ARG A 288 6.38 9.17 -13.94
N PHE A 289 6.47 9.61 -12.68
CA PHE A 289 7.68 10.22 -12.13
C PHE A 289 8.74 9.19 -11.73
N VAL A 290 8.33 8.06 -11.14
CA VAL A 290 9.27 7.08 -10.57
C VAL A 290 9.66 5.95 -11.52
N HIS A 291 8.81 5.60 -12.49
CA HIS A 291 9.05 4.49 -13.41
C HIS A 291 10.38 4.62 -14.20
N PRO A 292 10.74 5.80 -14.76
CA PRO A 292 12.02 5.95 -15.45
C PRO A 292 13.22 5.57 -14.57
N GLN A 293 13.15 5.85 -13.27
CA GLN A 293 14.27 5.60 -12.35
C GLN A 293 14.45 4.13 -12.04
N TYR A 294 13.35 3.37 -11.96
CA TYR A 294 13.43 1.91 -11.87
C TYR A 294 14.08 1.29 -13.12
N GLN A 295 13.85 1.84 -14.31
CA GLN A 295 14.55 1.44 -15.54
C GLN A 295 16.05 1.71 -15.43
N PHE A 296 16.44 2.93 -15.02
CA PHE A 296 17.86 3.29 -14.86
C PHE A 296 18.59 2.45 -13.82
N PHE A 297 17.94 2.14 -12.69
CA PHE A 297 18.54 1.31 -11.64
C PHE A 297 18.79 -0.12 -12.13
N GLN A 298 17.84 -0.71 -12.87
CA GLN A 298 18.03 -2.05 -13.45
C GLN A 298 19.12 -2.08 -14.50
N ALA A 299 19.19 -1.09 -15.39
CA ALA A 299 20.23 -1.01 -16.40
C ALA A 299 21.64 -1.02 -15.77
N LYS A 300 21.82 -0.30 -14.64
CA LYS A 300 23.07 -0.31 -13.86
C LYS A 300 23.39 -1.65 -13.21
N LEU A 301 22.38 -2.38 -12.73
CA LEU A 301 22.58 -3.72 -12.17
C LEU A 301 22.98 -4.74 -13.23
N THR A 302 22.50 -4.60 -14.47
CA THR A 302 22.84 -5.50 -15.58
C THR A 302 24.17 -5.15 -16.27
N SER A 303 24.73 -3.96 -16.03
CA SER A 303 25.98 -3.48 -16.66
C SER A 303 27.25 -3.74 -15.84
N HIS A 304 27.15 -4.32 -14.64
CA HIS A 304 28.30 -4.75 -13.85
C HIS A 304 28.40 -6.29 -13.89
N PRO A 305 29.38 -6.84 -14.64
CA PRO A 305 29.67 -8.28 -14.63
C PRO A 305 30.26 -8.75 -13.30
#